data_AF-A0A5P1DF02-F1
#
_entry.id   AF-A0A5P1DF02-F1
#
_cell.length_a   1.000
_cell.length_b   1.000
_cell.length_c   1.000
_cell.angle_alpha   90.00
_cell.angle_beta   90.00
_cell.angle_gamma   90.00
#
_symmetry.space_group_name_H-M   'P 1'
#
loop_
_entity.id
_entity.type
_entity.pdbx_description
1 polymer ?
#
loop_
_entity_poly.entity_id
_entity_poly.type
_entity_poly.pdbx_seq_one_letter_code
_entity_poly.pdbx_strand_id
1 'polypeptide(L)'
;MPRFSHLIACASQVLFVSAGAHAMASSLVLPTPAQLAGHWELKQQGKVCALELLEQANALEGDIACVAQWLGEKPLTWSPTPDGIWLMNAEGSGITHLNRQKEGEYEARTKTGEVVVLQRIP
;
A
#
# COMPACT_ATOMS: atom_id res chain seq x y z
N MET A 1 2.67 44.44 71.93
CA MET A 1 2.10 43.09 71.75
C MET A 1 1.77 42.89 70.27
N PRO A 2 2.57 42.17 69.48
CA PRO A 2 2.16 41.80 68.13
C PRO A 2 1.35 40.50 68.18
N ARG A 3 0.17 40.52 67.57
CA ARG A 3 -0.76 39.39 67.49
C ARG A 3 -0.37 38.58 66.25
N PHE A 4 0.17 37.39 66.47
CA PHE A 4 0.52 36.44 65.40
C PHE A 4 -0.77 35.99 64.68
N SER A 5 -0.83 36.26 63.38
CA SER A 5 -1.86 35.76 62.47
C SER A 5 -1.34 34.46 61.83
N HIS A 6 -1.98 33.34 62.15
CA HIS A 6 -1.71 32.06 61.50
C HIS A 6 -2.40 32.03 60.14
N LEU A 7 -1.62 32.05 59.05
CA LEU A 7 -2.13 31.78 57.71
C LEU A 7 -1.89 30.30 57.39
N ILE A 8 -2.98 29.53 57.42
CA ILE A 8 -3.02 28.14 56.97
C ILE A 8 -2.97 28.15 55.44
N ALA A 9 -1.84 27.75 54.86
CA ALA A 9 -1.70 27.58 53.43
C ALA A 9 -2.43 26.30 52.99
N CYS A 10 -3.51 26.44 52.22
CA CYS A 10 -4.17 25.33 51.52
C CYS A 10 -3.22 24.76 50.46
N ALA A 11 -2.73 23.54 50.67
CA ALA A 11 -2.03 22.78 49.63
C ALA A 11 -3.07 22.18 48.67
N SER A 12 -3.28 22.80 47.51
CA SER A 12 -4.07 22.23 46.42
C SER A 12 -3.28 21.13 45.71
N GLN A 13 -3.71 19.88 45.89
CA GLN A 13 -3.17 18.71 45.20
C GLN A 13 -3.66 18.75 43.74
N VAL A 14 -2.77 19.03 42.79
CA VAL A 14 -3.09 18.97 41.36
C VAL A 14 -3.04 17.51 40.92
N LEU A 15 -4.21 16.92 40.65
CA LEU A 15 -4.31 15.59 40.05
C LEU A 15 -3.93 15.70 38.57
N PHE A 16 -2.75 15.20 38.20
CA PHE A 16 -2.36 15.00 36.81
C PHE A 16 -3.16 13.82 36.25
N VAL A 17 -4.23 14.11 35.49
CA VAL A 17 -4.90 13.10 34.66
C VAL A 17 -4.03 12.89 33.43
N SER A 18 -3.27 11.80 33.41
CA SER A 18 -2.65 11.29 32.19
C SER A 18 -3.75 10.73 31.29
N ALA A 19 -4.23 11.55 30.36
CA ALA A 19 -5.09 11.09 29.28
C ALA A 19 -4.29 10.11 28.41
N GLY A 20 -4.43 8.81 28.67
CA GLY A 20 -3.94 7.77 27.78
C GLY A 20 -4.63 7.93 26.43
N ALA A 21 -3.95 8.53 25.47
CA ALA A 21 -4.39 8.57 24.09
C ALA A 21 -4.45 7.11 23.60
N HIS A 22 -5.66 6.60 23.41
CA HIS A 22 -5.89 5.32 22.78
C HIS A 22 -5.52 5.50 21.30
N ALA A 23 -4.30 5.13 20.91
CA ALA A 23 -3.93 5.03 19.52
C ALA A 23 -4.75 3.89 18.91
N MET A 24 -5.85 4.23 18.23
CA MET A 24 -6.62 3.26 17.46
C MET A 24 -5.76 2.84 16.26
N ALA A 25 -5.33 1.58 16.24
CA ALA A 25 -4.73 1.00 15.06
C ALA A 25 -5.80 0.91 13.97
N SER A 26 -5.72 1.77 12.95
CA SER A 26 -6.58 1.70 11.78
C SER A 26 -5.95 0.74 10.76
N SER A 27 -6.70 -0.28 10.33
CA SER A 27 -6.26 -1.24 9.31
C SER A 27 -6.73 -0.81 7.93
N LEU A 28 -5.89 -1.02 6.92
CA LEU A 28 -6.30 -0.93 5.52
C LEU A 28 -7.21 -2.12 5.16
N VAL A 29 -8.16 -1.87 4.26
CA VAL A 29 -9.03 -2.90 3.69
C VAL A 29 -8.26 -3.66 2.62
N LEU A 30 -8.33 -4.99 2.65
CA LEU A 30 -7.83 -5.87 1.58
C LEU A 30 -8.87 -5.94 0.44
N PRO A 31 -8.52 -5.49 -0.78
CA PRO A 31 -9.40 -5.66 -1.94
C PRO A 31 -9.57 -7.13 -2.33
N THR A 32 -10.73 -7.49 -2.88
CA THR A 32 -10.93 -8.80 -3.52
C THR A 32 -10.35 -8.82 -4.94
N PRO A 33 -10.01 -10.00 -5.50
CA PRO A 33 -9.58 -10.09 -6.89
C PRO A 33 -10.59 -9.51 -7.88
N ALA A 34 -11.89 -9.75 -7.69
CA ALA A 34 -12.93 -9.18 -8.56
C ALA A 34 -12.91 -7.64 -8.63
N GLN A 35 -12.52 -6.94 -7.55
CA GLN A 35 -12.42 -5.48 -7.55
C GLN A 35 -11.25 -4.95 -8.39
N LEU A 36 -10.17 -5.73 -8.52
CA LEU A 36 -8.97 -5.33 -9.25
C LEU A 36 -8.87 -5.98 -10.64
N ALA A 37 -9.68 -6.99 -10.93
CA ALA A 37 -9.73 -7.62 -12.23
C ALA A 37 -10.12 -6.63 -13.35
N GLY A 38 -9.58 -6.84 -14.54
CA GLY A 38 -9.84 -6.03 -15.74
C GLY A 38 -8.57 -5.61 -16.46
N HIS A 39 -8.68 -4.56 -17.29
CA HIS A 39 -7.60 -4.08 -18.16
C HIS A 39 -6.75 -3.02 -17.47
N TRP A 40 -5.43 -3.14 -17.67
CA TRP A 40 -4.42 -2.28 -17.08
C TRP A 40 -3.30 -2.00 -18.07
N GLU A 41 -2.49 -0.99 -17.76
CA GLU A 41 -1.26 -0.66 -18.46
C GLU A 41 -0.13 -0.59 -17.46
N LEU A 42 0.98 -1.29 -17.72
CA LEU A 42 2.24 -1.03 -17.05
C LEU A 42 3.03 -0.02 -17.89
N LYS A 43 3.50 1.06 -17.25
CA LYS A 43 4.19 2.17 -17.92
C LYS A 43 5.60 2.34 -17.37
N GLN A 44 6.56 2.56 -18.26
CA GLN A 44 7.94 2.90 -17.92
C GLN A 44 8.51 3.85 -18.97
N GLN A 45 9.00 5.03 -18.58
CA GLN A 45 9.70 5.98 -19.46
C GLN A 45 8.97 6.26 -20.80
N GLY A 46 7.64 6.40 -20.78
CA GLY A 46 6.82 6.68 -21.96
C GLY A 46 6.47 5.45 -22.83
N LYS A 47 6.93 4.25 -22.45
CA LYS A 47 6.50 2.98 -23.04
C LYS A 47 5.36 2.38 -22.24
N VAL A 48 4.52 1.59 -22.90
CA VAL A 48 3.33 0.96 -22.34
C VAL A 48 3.33 -0.52 -22.69
N CYS A 49 3.03 -1.38 -21.72
CA CYS A 49 2.68 -2.79 -21.92
C CYS A 49 1.22 -2.97 -21.46
N ALA A 50 0.36 -3.51 -22.32
CA ALA A 50 -1.02 -3.81 -21.93
C ALA A 50 -1.05 -5.07 -21.05
N LEU A 51 -1.88 -5.06 -20.01
CA LEU A 51 -2.05 -6.17 -19.08
C LEU A 51 -3.54 -6.41 -18.80
N GLU A 52 -3.88 -7.65 -18.49
CA GLU A 52 -5.19 -8.01 -17.97
C GLU A 52 -5.03 -8.81 -16.68
N LEU A 53 -5.64 -8.30 -15.61
CA LEU A 53 -5.72 -8.98 -14.34
C LEU A 53 -7.00 -9.83 -14.36
N LEU A 54 -6.85 -11.14 -14.49
CA LEU A 54 -7.98 -12.07 -14.49
C LEU A 54 -8.33 -12.47 -13.07
N GLU A 55 -9.62 -12.44 -12.73
CA GLU A 55 -10.12 -12.96 -11.45
C GLU A 55 -9.91 -14.49 -11.36
N GLN A 56 -10.10 -15.20 -12.48
CA GLN A 56 -9.95 -16.65 -12.52
C GLN A 56 -8.48 -17.03 -12.32
N ALA A 57 -8.24 -17.83 -11.28
CA ALA A 57 -6.91 -18.28 -10.87
C ALA A 57 -5.89 -17.15 -10.59
N ASN A 58 -6.35 -15.90 -10.47
CA ASN A 58 -5.51 -14.70 -10.41
C ASN A 58 -4.44 -14.67 -11.50
N ALA A 59 -4.80 -15.07 -12.73
CA ALA A 59 -3.88 -15.07 -13.86
C ALA A 59 -3.59 -13.64 -14.35
N LEU A 60 -2.38 -13.42 -14.85
CA LEU A 60 -1.98 -12.18 -15.50
C LEU A 60 -1.75 -12.44 -16.99
N GLU A 61 -2.49 -11.73 -17.84
CA GLU A 61 -2.39 -11.82 -19.30
C GLU A 61 -1.99 -10.48 -19.94
N GLY A 62 -1.89 -10.46 -21.28
CA GLY A 62 -1.44 -9.31 -22.06
C GLY A 62 0.02 -9.41 -22.51
N ASP A 63 0.72 -8.28 -22.55
CA ASP A 63 2.08 -8.14 -23.05
C ASP A 63 3.14 -8.60 -22.03
N ILE A 64 3.05 -9.85 -21.57
CA ILE A 64 3.95 -10.39 -20.53
C ILE A 64 5.43 -10.31 -20.92
N ALA A 65 5.74 -10.50 -22.20
CA ALA A 65 7.11 -10.37 -22.70
C ALA A 65 7.64 -8.92 -22.63
N CYS A 66 6.77 -7.92 -22.78
CA CYS A 66 7.10 -6.50 -22.63
C CYS A 66 7.41 -6.21 -21.15
N VAL A 67 6.52 -6.63 -20.25
CA VAL A 67 6.69 -6.43 -18.79
C VAL A 67 7.93 -7.12 -18.25
N ALA A 68 8.23 -8.33 -18.73
CA ALA A 68 9.40 -9.09 -18.29
C ALA A 68 10.73 -8.38 -18.57
N GLN A 69 10.79 -7.51 -19.60
CA GLN A 69 11.99 -6.72 -19.88
C GLN A 69 12.29 -5.71 -18.77
N TRP A 70 11.25 -5.23 -18.06
CA TRP A 70 11.41 -4.23 -16.99
C TRP A 70 11.54 -4.88 -15.62
N LEU A 71 10.81 -5.98 -15.38
CA LEU A 71 10.80 -6.66 -14.09
C LEU A 71 11.92 -7.72 -13.94
N GLY A 72 12.50 -8.15 -15.06
CA GLY A 72 13.56 -9.17 -15.11
C GLY A 72 13.05 -10.61 -15.02
N GLU A 73 11.74 -10.82 -14.89
CA GLU A 73 11.09 -12.14 -14.85
C GLU A 73 9.68 -12.02 -15.43
N LYS A 74 9.10 -13.14 -15.89
CA LYS A 74 7.73 -13.16 -16.45
C LYS A 74 6.71 -13.24 -15.31
N PRO A 75 5.92 -12.18 -15.07
CA PRO A 75 4.78 -12.31 -14.18
C PRO A 75 3.66 -13.08 -14.89
N LEU A 76 3.07 -14.04 -14.18
CA LEU A 76 2.01 -14.91 -14.70
C LEU A 76 0.81 -14.95 -13.77
N THR A 77 0.99 -14.57 -12.51
CA THR A 77 -0.08 -14.48 -11.52
C THR A 77 0.02 -13.17 -10.75
N TRP A 78 -1.06 -12.80 -10.08
CA TRP A 78 -1.12 -11.58 -9.27
C TRP A 78 -1.88 -11.82 -7.96
N SER A 79 -1.73 -10.91 -6.99
CA SER A 79 -2.51 -10.95 -5.76
C SER A 79 -2.74 -9.55 -5.19
N PRO A 80 -3.96 -9.21 -4.72
CA PRO A 80 -4.20 -7.98 -3.97
C PRO A 80 -3.46 -8.02 -2.63
N THR A 81 -3.01 -6.85 -2.17
CA THR A 81 -2.65 -6.57 -0.77
C THR A 81 -3.41 -5.35 -0.28
N PRO A 82 -3.49 -5.09 1.05
CA PRO A 82 -4.23 -3.92 1.55
C PRO A 82 -3.70 -2.58 1.03
N ASP A 83 -2.44 -2.56 0.63
CA ASP A 83 -1.67 -1.40 0.19
C ASP A 83 -1.18 -1.49 -1.27
N GLY A 84 -1.57 -2.51 -2.04
CA GLY A 84 -0.94 -2.73 -3.35
C GLY A 84 -1.38 -3.99 -4.09
N ILE A 85 -0.56 -4.38 -5.06
CA ILE A 85 -0.72 -5.58 -5.89
C ILE A 85 0.65 -6.26 -6.02
N TRP A 86 0.72 -7.55 -5.75
CA TRP A 86 1.86 -8.38 -6.13
C TRP A 86 1.70 -8.87 -7.56
N LEU A 87 2.78 -8.78 -8.35
CA LEU A 87 2.97 -9.60 -9.55
C LEU A 87 3.97 -10.70 -9.24
N MET A 88 3.64 -11.93 -9.65
CA MET A 88 4.32 -13.15 -9.22
C MET A 88 4.58 -14.06 -10.42
N ASN A 89 5.58 -14.93 -10.32
CA ASN A 89 5.86 -15.93 -11.34
C ASN A 89 4.84 -17.10 -11.28
N ALA A 90 5.04 -18.14 -12.10
CA ALA A 90 4.16 -19.32 -12.13
C ALA A 90 4.18 -20.10 -10.81
N GLU A 91 5.28 -20.04 -10.07
CA GLU A 91 5.48 -20.73 -8.80
C GLU A 91 4.88 -19.96 -7.62
N GLY A 92 4.32 -18.76 -7.84
CA GLY A 92 3.81 -17.90 -6.78
C GLY A 92 4.92 -17.23 -5.96
N SER A 93 6.11 -17.05 -6.53
CA SER A 93 7.15 -16.19 -5.94
C SER A 93 6.96 -14.75 -6.39
N GLY A 94 7.04 -13.80 -5.45
CA GLY A 94 6.86 -12.37 -5.73
C GLY A 94 7.99 -11.80 -6.58
N ILE A 95 7.64 -11.20 -7.73
CA ILE A 95 8.58 -10.50 -8.62
C ILE A 95 8.64 -9.02 -8.24
N THR A 96 7.47 -8.38 -8.13
CA THR A 96 7.36 -6.97 -7.76
C THR A 96 6.07 -6.69 -7.01
N HIS A 97 6.16 -5.84 -6.00
CA HIS A 97 5.00 -5.31 -5.29
C HIS A 97 4.78 -3.86 -5.72
N LEU A 98 3.60 -3.60 -6.28
CA LEU A 98 3.18 -2.29 -6.72
C LEU A 98 2.34 -1.65 -5.61
N ASN A 99 2.86 -0.59 -5.01
CA ASN A 99 2.19 0.14 -3.94
C ASN A 99 1.11 1.03 -4.52
N ARG A 100 -0.09 0.97 -3.94
CA ARG A 100 -1.22 1.81 -4.31
C ARG A 100 -0.90 3.27 -4.01
N GLN A 101 -0.91 4.10 -5.05
CA GLN A 101 -0.78 5.56 -4.91
C GLN A 101 -2.16 6.19 -4.76
N LYS A 102 -3.10 5.75 -5.60
CA LYS A 102 -4.51 6.11 -5.57
C LYS A 102 -5.33 5.01 -6.24
N GLU A 103 -6.66 5.16 -6.25
CA GLU A 103 -7.54 4.21 -6.93
C GLU A 103 -7.14 4.07 -8.41
N GLY A 104 -6.93 2.83 -8.86
CA GLY A 104 -6.52 2.52 -10.23
C GLY A 104 -5.08 2.91 -10.59
N GLU A 105 -4.21 3.28 -9.64
CA GLU A 105 -2.81 3.62 -9.90
C GLU A 105 -1.86 3.09 -8.82
N TYR A 106 -0.89 2.30 -9.25
CA TYR A 106 0.08 1.62 -8.41
C TYR A 106 1.50 1.79 -8.94
N GLU A 107 2.49 1.83 -8.07
CA GLU A 107 3.88 2.07 -8.44
C GLU A 107 4.86 1.12 -7.78
N ALA A 108 5.91 0.76 -8.51
CA ALA A 108 7.04 0.01 -7.99
C ALA A 108 8.36 0.56 -8.53
N ARG A 109 9.45 0.26 -7.83
CA ARG A 109 10.80 0.39 -8.37
C ARG A 109 11.27 -0.98 -8.85
N THR A 110 11.73 -1.03 -10.09
CA THR A 110 12.37 -2.21 -10.68
C THR A 110 13.75 -2.45 -10.05
N LYS A 111 14.36 -3.62 -10.34
CA LYS A 111 15.72 -3.95 -9.89
C LYS A 111 16.78 -2.97 -10.42
N THR A 112 16.52 -2.32 -11.56
CA THR A 112 17.38 -1.27 -12.15
C THR A 112 17.15 0.12 -11.52
N GLY A 113 16.19 0.26 -10.61
CA GLY A 113 15.86 1.50 -9.91
C GLY A 113 14.84 2.39 -10.63
N GLU A 114 14.43 2.01 -11.83
CA GLU A 114 13.42 2.72 -12.63
C GLU A 114 12.03 2.51 -12.04
N VAL A 115 11.21 3.57 -12.08
CA VAL A 115 9.81 3.51 -11.64
C VAL A 115 8.93 2.93 -12.74
N VAL A 116 8.08 1.99 -12.37
CA VAL A 116 6.99 1.48 -13.21
C VAL A 116 5.66 1.87 -12.57
N VAL A 117 4.68 2.24 -13.41
CA VAL A 117 3.34 2.63 -12.99
C VAL A 117 2.33 1.67 -13.60
N LEU A 118 1.55 0.96 -12.78
CA LEU A 118 0.41 0.16 -13.22
C LEU A 118 -0.86 1.02 -13.09
N GLN A 119 -1.54 1.25 -14.21
CA GLN A 119 -2.71 2.12 -14.29
C GLN A 119 -3.91 1.40 -14.89
N ARG A 120 -5.08 1.52 -14.26
CA ARG A 120 -6.33 0.90 -14.75
C ARG A 120 -6.80 1.61 -16.02
N ILE A 121 -7.21 0.83 -17.02
CA ILE A 121 -7.88 1.35 -18.21
C ILE A 121 -9.40 1.38 -17.94
N PRO A 122 -10.10 2.48 -18.27
CA PRO A 122 -11.56 2.57 -18.17
C PRO A 122 -12.31 1.50 -18.97
#